data_AF-A0A946LIR0-F1
#
_entry.id   AF-A0A946LIR0-F1
#
_cell.length_a   1.000
_cell.length_b   1.000
_cell.length_c   1.000
_cell.angle_alpha   90.00
_cell.angle_beta   90.00
_cell.angle_gamma   90.00
#
_symmetry.space_group_name_H-M   'P 1'
#
loop_
_entity.id
_entity.type
_entity.pdbx_description
1 polymer ?
#
loop_
_entity_poly.entity_id
_entity_poly.type
_entity_poly.pdbx_seq_one_letter_code
_entity_poly.pdbx_strand_id
1 'polypeptide(L)' 'MLETQLSTFKDHLGEIAPQGRTMLLPALLRAQKEFGFISKENATKIGNALRTPLADVM' A
#
# COMPACT_ATOMS: atom_id res chain seq x y z
N MET A 1 16.79 7.82 -23.33
CA MET A 1 16.92 7.74 -21.87
C MET A 1 15.53 7.46 -21.31
N LEU A 2 15.25 6.23 -20.87
CA LEU A 2 14.03 5.98 -20.09
C LEU A 2 14.37 6.31 -18.65
N GLU A 3 13.96 7.50 -18.22
CA GLU A 3 13.87 7.81 -16.80
C GLU A 3 12.75 6.93 -16.25
N THR A 4 13.12 5.78 -15.68
CA THR A 4 12.17 4.95 -14.92
C THR A 4 11.71 5.79 -13.73
N GLN A 5 10.59 6.48 -13.88
CA GLN A 5 9.92 7.17 -12.77
C GLN A 5 9.75 6.14 -11.64
N LEU A 6 10.52 6.28 -10.57
CA LEU A 6 10.27 5.54 -9.34
C LEU A 6 8.93 6.06 -8.80
N SER A 7 7.83 5.40 -9.17
CA SER A 7 6.52 5.63 -8.56
C SER A 7 6.65 5.39 -7.06
N THR A 8 6.30 6.37 -6.23
CA THR A 8 6.38 6.21 -4.79
C THR A 8 5.32 5.23 -4.29
N PHE A 9 5.51 4.64 -3.11
CA PHE A 9 4.48 3.81 -2.48
C PHE A 9 3.13 4.54 -2.33
N LYS A 10 3.16 5.86 -2.16
CA LYS A 10 1.96 6.71 -2.09
C LYS A 10 1.22 6.76 -3.42
N ASP A 11 1.93 6.87 -4.54
CA ASP A 11 1.33 6.89 -5.88
C ASP A 11 0.64 5.55 -6.16
N HIS A 12 1.33 4.45 -5.84
CA HIS A 12 0.77 3.11 -5.95
C HIS A 12 -0.52 2.95 -5.13
N LEU A 13 -0.55 3.44 -3.88
CA LEU A 13 -1.76 3.40 -3.06
C LEU A 13 -2.92 4.17 -3.70
N GLY A 14 -2.65 5.28 -4.38
CA GLY A 14 -3.65 6.05 -5.11
C GLY A 14 -4.27 5.26 -6.28
N GLU A 15 -3.45 4.49 -7.01
CA GLU A 15 -3.90 3.65 -8.13
C GLU A 15 -4.83 2.53 -7.69
N ILE A 16 -4.55 1.92 -6.54
CA ILE A 16 -5.28 0.75 -6.04
C ILE A 16 -6.44 1.12 -5.10
N ALA A 17 -6.50 2.37 -4.62
CA ALA A 17 -7.56 2.85 -3.72
C ALA A 17 -9.00 2.55 -4.20
N PRO A 18 -9.36 2.71 -5.50
CA PRO A 18 -10.71 2.41 -5.97
C PRO A 18 -11.14 0.94 -5.82
N GLN A 19 -10.17 0.03 -5.70
CA GLN A 19 -10.39 -1.42 -5.59
C GLN A 19 -10.62 -1.83 -4.12
N GLY A 20 -10.26 -0.96 -3.17
CA GLY A 20 -10.56 -1.15 -1.75
C GLY A 20 -9.97 -2.43 -1.16
N ARG A 21 -10.76 -3.13 -0.34
CA ARG A 21 -10.32 -4.30 0.46
C ARG A 21 -9.68 -5.42 -0.36
N THR A 22 -10.04 -5.61 -1.63
CA THR A 22 -9.46 -6.67 -2.47
C THR A 22 -7.97 -6.47 -2.73
N MET A 23 -7.49 -5.22 -2.66
CA MET A 23 -6.09 -4.86 -2.86
C MET A 23 -5.27 -4.85 -1.57
N LEU A 24 -5.85 -5.29 -0.45
CA LEU A 24 -5.17 -5.30 0.84
C LEU A 24 -3.93 -6.19 0.83
N LEU A 25 -4.07 -7.46 0.44
CA LEU A 25 -2.94 -8.39 0.39
C LEU A 25 -1.86 -7.94 -0.62
N PRO A 26 -2.19 -7.52 -1.86
CA PRO A 26 -1.21 -6.92 -2.77
C PRO A 26 -0.47 -5.70 -2.19
N ALA A 27 -1.20 -4.78 -1.53
CA ALA A 27 -0.61 -3.58 -0.93
C ALA A 27 0.37 -3.93 0.21
N LEU A 28 0.01 -4.88 1.07
CA LEU A 28 0.85 -5.36 2.17
C LEU A 28 2.11 -6.06 1.64
N LEU A 29 1.98 -6.90 0.63
CA LEU A 29 3.13 -7.55 -0.01
C LEU A 29 4.08 -6.54 -0.66
N ARG A 30 3.55 -5.49 -1.30
CA ARG A 30 4.38 -4.40 -1.85
C ARG A 30 5.10 -3.65 -0.73
N ALA A 31 4.40 -3.26 0.33
CA ALA A 31 5.00 -2.58 1.49
C ALA A 31 6.12 -3.42 2.11
N GLN A 32 5.91 -4.73 2.27
CA GLN A 32 6.93 -5.62 2.80
C GLN A 32 8.15 -5.73 1.87
N LYS A 33 7.95 -5.79 0.56
CA LYS A 33 9.06 -5.80 -0.42
C LYS A 33 9.86 -4.49 -0.41
N GLU A 34 9.19 -3.36 -0.24
CA GLU A 34 9.81 -2.03 -0.31
C GLU A 34 10.49 -1.64 1.02
N PHE A 35 9.88 -1.99 2.15
CA PHE A 35 10.34 -1.56 3.48
C PHE A 35 10.91 -2.69 4.35
N GLY A 36 10.89 -3.94 3.88
CA GLY A 36 11.35 -5.13 4.62
C GLY A 36 10.38 -5.63 5.70
N PHE A 37 9.57 -4.74 6.27
CA PHE A 37 8.53 -5.04 7.24
C PHE A 37 7.36 -4.05 7.11
N ILE A 38 6.20 -4.42 7.67
CA ILE A 38 5.02 -3.56 7.66
C ILE A 38 4.96 -2.80 8.99
N SER A 39 5.43 -1.55 8.98
CA SER A 39 5.28 -0.66 10.13
C SER A 39 3.80 -0.31 10.36
N LYS A 40 3.45 0.04 11.61
CA LYS A 40 2.10 0.54 11.94
C LYS A 40 1.71 1.76 11.10
N GLU A 41 2.68 2.61 10.77
CA GLU A 41 2.46 3.78 9.90
C GLU A 41 2.06 3.36 8.49
N ASN A 42 2.77 2.40 7.90
CA ASN A 42 2.46 1.89 6.56
C ASN A 42 1.14 1.11 6.54
N ALA A 43 0.87 0.30 7.56
CA ALA A 43 -0.43 -0.35 7.75
C ALA A 43 -1.58 0.67 7.82
N THR A 44 -1.39 1.78 8.55
CA THR A 44 -2.39 2.86 8.64
C THR A 44 -2.61 3.53 7.29
N LYS A 45 -1.54 3.82 6.53
CA LYS A 45 -1.65 4.39 5.17
C LYS A 45 -2.42 3.46 4.22
N ILE A 46 -2.15 2.16 4.27
CA ILE A 46 -2.84 1.14 3.47
C ILE A 46 -4.31 1.07 3.84
N GLY A 47 -4.62 0.95 5.14
CA GLY A 47 -6.01 0.90 5.63
C GLY A 47 -6.81 2.13 5.22
N ASN A 48 -6.24 3.32 5.36
CA ASN A 48 -6.88 4.57 4.95
C ASN A 48 -7.12 4.64 3.43
N ALA A 49 -6.12 4.26 2.62
CA ALA A 49 -6.24 4.28 1.16
C ALA A 49 -7.30 3.29 0.66
N LEU A 50 -7.35 2.08 1.24
CA LEU A 50 -8.24 1.01 0.84
C LEU A 50 -9.58 1.02 1.58
N ARG A 51 -9.83 2.03 2.43
CA ARG A 51 -11.01 2.12 3.32
C ARG A 51 -11.25 0.83 4.11
N THR A 52 -10.18 0.23 4.59
CA THR A 52 -10.18 -1.05 5.29
C THR A 52 -9.81 -0.82 6.76
N PRO A 53 -10.55 -1.39 7.73
CA PRO A 53 -10.24 -1.27 9.15
C PRO A 53 -8.82 -1.74 9.46
N LEU A 54 -8.11 -1.06 10.36
CA LEU A 54 -6.73 -1.43 10.72
C LEU A 54 -6.61 -2.87 11.26
N ALA A 55 -7.66 -3.37 11.91
CA ALA A 55 -7.74 -4.75 12.40
C ALA A 55 -7.77 -5.81 11.27
N ASP A 56 -8.12 -5.42 10.04
CA ASP A 56 -8.01 -6.30 8.87
C ASP A 56 -6.60 -6.22 8.23
N VAL A 57 -5.79 -5.24 8.64
CA VAL A 57 -4.44 -4.96 8.12
C VAL A 57 -3.34 -5.57 9.02
N MET A 58 -3.60 -5.68 10.33
CA MET A 58 -2.67 -6.14 11.37
C MET A 58 -3.27 -7.25 12.23
#